data_AF-A0A7K2YWH2-F1
#
_entry.id   AF-A0A7K2YWH2-F1
#
_cell.length_a   1.000
_cell.length_b   1.000
_cell.length_c   1.000
_cell.angle_alpha   90.00
_cell.angle_beta   90.00
_cell.angle_gamma   90.00
#
_symmetry.space_group_name_H-M   'P 1'
#
loop_
_entity.id
_entity.type
_entity.pdbx_description
1 polymer ?
#
loop_
_entity_poly.entity_id
_entity_poly.type
_entity_poly.pdbx_seq_one_letter_code
_entity_poly.pdbx_strand_id
1 'polypeptide(L)'
;MAKTLIDVDDDALAEATRILGTRTKRDTINTALRAVGDRNRRLDALAGMRKMVADGRLDFSVLGYPDDPSGTNEATTTETAP
;
A
#
# COMPACT_ATOMS: atom_id res chain seq x y z
N MET A 1 1.93 10.14 26.98
CA MET A 1 1.76 8.67 26.88
C MET A 1 1.44 8.14 28.26
N ALA A 2 0.45 7.26 28.38
CA ALA A 2 0.21 6.53 29.62
C ALA A 2 1.37 5.55 29.87
N LYS A 3 1.73 5.33 31.13
CA LYS A 3 2.72 4.32 31.51
C LYS A 3 2.00 2.99 31.64
N THR A 4 2.41 2.03 30.83
CA THR A 4 1.90 0.65 30.89
C THR A 4 3.08 -0.26 31.18
N LEU A 5 2.94 -1.13 32.18
CA LEU A 5 3.92 -2.18 32.45
C LEU A 5 3.57 -3.37 31.57
N ILE A 6 4.48 -3.76 30.68
CA ILE A 6 4.34 -4.90 29.78
C ILE A 6 5.64 -5.67 29.78
N ASP A 7 5.54 -7.00 29.72
CA ASP A 7 6.67 -7.85 29.42
C ASP A 7 6.89 -7.86 27.91
N VAL A 8 8.15 -7.73 27.49
CA VAL A 8 8.54 -7.66 26.09
C VAL A 8 9.67 -8.65 25.88
N ASP A 9 9.56 -9.44 24.82
CA ASP A 9 10.63 -10.31 24.36
C ASP A 9 11.83 -9.45 23.91
N ASP A 10 12.97 -9.62 24.58
CA ASP A 10 14.17 -8.82 24.34
C ASP A 10 14.83 -9.13 22.98
N ASP A 11 14.68 -10.34 22.44
CA ASP A 11 15.21 -10.70 21.13
C ASP A 11 14.37 -10.04 20.02
N ALA A 12 13.05 -10.11 20.14
CA ALA A 12 12.14 -9.42 19.23
C ALA A 12 12.34 -7.89 19.28
N LEU A 13 12.58 -7.35 20.47
CA LEU A 13 12.87 -5.93 20.66
C LEU A 13 14.21 -5.52 20.03
N ALA A 14 15.24 -6.37 20.14
CA ALA A 14 16.54 -6.13 19.51
C ALA A 14 16.44 -6.15 17.99
N GLU A 15 15.67 -7.07 17.41
CA GLU A 15 15.40 -7.09 15.98
C GLU A 15 14.65 -5.84 15.53
N ALA A 16 13.57 -5.48 16.22
CA ALA A 16 12.82 -4.25 15.94
C ALA A 16 13.72 -3.01 16.01
N THR A 17 14.61 -2.93 17.01
CA THR A 17 15.57 -1.83 17.16
C THR A 17 16.50 -1.72 15.94
N ARG A 18 16.99 -2.85 15.44
CA ARG A 18 17.84 -2.89 14.24
C ARG A 18 17.08 -2.45 13.00
N ILE A 19 15.85 -2.92 12.81
CA ILE A 19 15.01 -2.58 11.65
C ILE A 19 14.60 -1.10 11.68
N LEU A 20 14.25 -0.58 12.86
CA LEU A 20 13.72 0.77 13.04
C LEU A 20 14.82 1.82 13.25
N GLY A 21 16.07 1.42 13.50
CA GLY A 21 17.20 2.31 13.74
C GLY A 21 17.08 3.16 15.01
N THR A 22 16.30 2.67 15.99
CA THR A 22 15.98 3.39 17.22
C THR A 22 17.06 3.19 18.28
N ARG A 23 17.12 4.10 19.27
CA ARG A 23 18.15 4.07 20.33
C ARG A 23 17.64 3.60 21.68
N THR A 24 16.33 3.61 21.90
CA THR A 24 15.72 3.24 23.19
C THR A 24 14.60 2.22 23.00
N LYS A 25 14.39 1.36 24.00
CA LYS A 25 13.29 0.38 24.01
C LYS A 25 11.94 1.06 23.77
N ARG A 26 11.70 2.17 24.47
CA ARG A 26 10.47 2.98 24.35
C ARG A 26 10.26 3.54 22.94
N ASP A 27 11.32 4.08 22.32
CA ASP A 27 11.19 4.65 20.97
C ASP A 27 10.94 3.54 19.94
N THR A 28 11.60 2.40 20.10
CA THR A 28 11.37 1.20 19.28
C THR A 28 9.90 0.75 19.36
N ILE A 29 9.38 0.57 20.56
CA ILE A 29 7.99 0.13 20.79
C ILE A 29 7.00 1.12 20.18
N ASN A 30 7.15 2.41 20.47
CA ASN A 30 6.23 3.42 19.93
C ASN A 30 6.28 3.53 18.41
N THR A 31 7.48 3.40 17.83
CA THR A 31 7.65 3.47 16.37
C THR A 31 7.08 2.23 15.70
N ALA A 32 7.31 1.04 16.27
CA ALA A 32 6.72 -0.22 15.79
C ALA A 32 5.18 -0.16 15.80
N LEU A 33 4.58 0.29 16.90
CA LEU A 33 3.12 0.41 17.02
C LEU A 33 2.53 1.38 15.97
N ARG A 34 3.21 2.50 15.71
CA ARG A 34 2.80 3.43 14.64
C ARG A 34 2.92 2.80 13.26
N ALA A 35 4.03 2.12 12.98
CA ALA A 35 4.27 1.47 11.70
C ALA A 35 3.20 0.41 11.38
N VAL A 36 2.75 -0.36 12.38
CA VAL A 36 1.66 -1.32 12.22
C VAL A 36 0.33 -0.62 11.92
N GLY A 37 0.01 0.45 12.64
CA GLY A 37 -1.20 1.24 12.37
C GLY A 37 -1.20 1.87 10.98
N ASP A 38 -0.07 2.40 10.53
CA ASP A 38 0.10 2.94 9.18
C ASP A 38 -0.05 1.87 8.10
N ARG A 39 0.49 0.68 8.33
CA ARG A 39 0.35 -0.45 7.42
C ARG A 39 -1.12 -0.85 7.23
N ASN A 40 -1.89 -0.95 8.32
CA ASN A 40 -3.31 -1.28 8.24
C ASN A 40 -4.10 -0.21 7.50
N ARG A 41 -3.86 1.08 7.79
CA ARG A 41 -4.50 2.19 7.05
C ARG A 41 -4.23 2.13 5.55
N ARG A 42 -3.00 1.79 5.14
CA ARG A 42 -2.65 1.62 3.73
C ARG A 42 -3.39 0.45 3.08
N LEU A 43 -3.54 -0.67 3.79
CA LEU A 43 -4.29 -1.82 3.29
C LEU A 43 -5.78 -1.51 3.14
N ASP A 44 -6.37 -0.82 4.12
CA ASP A 44 -7.77 -0.39 4.08
C ASP A 44 -8.01 0.60 2.93
N ALA A 45 -7.09 1.54 2.72
CA ALA A 45 -7.13 2.46 1.58
C ALA A 45 -7.06 1.71 0.24
N LEU A 46 -6.16 0.73 0.10
CA LEU A 46 -6.10 -0.12 -1.10
C LEU A 46 -7.39 -0.91 -1.32
N ALA A 47 -7.97 -1.47 -0.25
CA ALA A 47 -9.24 -2.19 -0.34
C ALA A 47 -10.38 -1.27 -0.77
N GLY A 48 -10.44 -0.05 -0.22
CA GLY A 48 -11.39 0.99 -0.63
C GLY A 48 -11.21 1.40 -2.09
N MET A 49 -9.97 1.60 -2.55
CA MET A 49 -9.68 1.88 -3.96
C MET A 49 -10.16 0.75 -4.87
N ARG A 50 -9.83 -0.51 -4.56
CA ARG A 50 -10.29 -1.67 -5.35
C ARG A 50 -11.82 -1.74 -5.46
N LYS A 51 -12.53 -1.41 -4.38
CA LYS A 51 -13.98 -1.33 -4.40
C LYS A 51 -14.49 -0.22 -5.32
N MET A 52 -13.92 0.98 -5.25
CA MET A 52 -14.31 2.09 -6.13
C MET A 52 -14.02 1.80 -7.62
N VAL A 53 -12.95 1.06 -7.92
CA VAL A 53 -12.65 0.55 -9.27
C VAL A 53 -13.75 -0.42 -9.73
N ALA A 54 -14.09 -1.41 -8.90
CA ALA A 54 -15.13 -2.39 -9.22
C ALA A 54 -16.52 -1.74 -9.38
N ASP A 55 -16.81 -0.70 -8.62
CA ASP A 55 -18.05 0.06 -8.68
C ASP A 55 -18.08 1.07 -9.86
N GLY A 56 -17.03 1.12 -10.70
CA GLY A 56 -16.95 2.01 -11.87
C GLY A 56 -16.83 3.50 -11.53
N ARG A 57 -16.41 3.82 -10.30
CA ARG A 57 -16.36 5.20 -9.79
C ARG A 57 -15.01 5.89 -10.03
N LEU A 58 -14.03 5.16 -10.55
CA LEU A 58 -12.70 5.67 -10.89
C LEU A 58 -12.54 5.64 -12.40
N ASP A 59 -12.28 6.82 -12.96
CA ASP A 59 -12.01 7.03 -14.39
C ASP A 59 -10.51 6.86 -14.65
N PHE A 60 -10.14 5.80 -15.38
CA PHE A 60 -8.74 5.48 -15.69
C PHE A 60 -8.22 6.18 -16.94
N SER A 61 -9.11 6.82 -17.72
CA SER A 61 -8.73 7.59 -18.89
C SER A 61 -7.83 8.78 -18.53
N VAL A 62 -7.99 9.35 -17.32
CA VAL A 62 -7.11 10.41 -16.77
C VAL A 62 -5.67 9.94 -16.58
N LEU A 63 -5.45 8.64 -16.39
CA LEU A 63 -4.11 8.04 -16.27
C LEU A 63 -3.57 7.52 -17.61
N GLY A 64 -4.29 7.74 -18.72
CA GLY A 64 -3.90 7.28 -20.05
C GLY A 64 -4.05 5.77 -20.26
N TYR A 65 -4.79 5.09 -19.39
CA TYR A 65 -5.15 3.68 -19.57
C TYR A 65 -6.54 3.60 -20.22
N PRO A 66 -6.73 2.85 -21.31
CA PRO A 66 -8.06 2.63 -21.86
C PRO A 66 -8.90 1.84 -20.85
N ASP A 67 -10.19 2.17 -20.74
CA ASP A 67 -11.13 1.56 -19.78
C ASP A 67 -11.35 0.05 -20.02
N ASP A 68 -10.90 -0.48 -21.17
CA ASP A 68 -10.94 -1.89 -21.53
C ASP A 68 -9.51 -2.46 -21.74
N PRO A 69 -8.98 -3.27 -20.80
CA PRO A 69 -7.71 -3.98 -20.98
C PRO A 69 -7.80 -5.17 -21.95
N SER A 70 -9.01 -5.52 -22.42
CA SER A 70 -9.28 -6.57 -23.42
C SER A 70 -9.47 -6.04 -24.84
N GLY A 71 -8.87 -4.90 -25.16
CA GLY A 71 -8.77 -4.40 -26.53
C GLY A 71 -8.02 -5.37 -27.44
N THR A 72 -8.76 -6.24 -28.12
CA THR A 72 -8.35 -6.82 -29.40
C THR A 72 -7.89 -5.66 -30.29
N ASN A 73 -6.59 -5.54 -30.49
CA ASN A 73 -6.01 -4.59 -31.44
C ASN A 73 -6.41 -5.06 -32.85
N GLU A 74 -7.55 -4.59 -33.34
CA GLU A 74 -7.85 -4.61 -34.77
C GLU A 74 -6.87 -3.63 -35.42
N ALA A 75 -5.72 -4.17 -35.82
CA ALA A 75 -4.76 -3.49 -36.67
C ALA A 75 -5.47 -3.16 -37.99
N THR A 76 -5.97 -1.93 -38.11
CA THR A 76 -6.42 -1.38 -39.39
C THR A 76 -5.20 -1.20 -40.28
N THR A 77 -4.87 -2.25 -41.03
CA THR A 77 -4.04 -2.16 -42.24
C THR A 77 -4.79 -1.29 -43.23
N THR A 78 -4.46 0.00 -43.26
CA THR A 78 -4.75 0.85 -44.43
C THR A 78 -3.70 0.53 -45.49
N GLU A 79 -3.87 -0.64 -46.11
CA GLU A 79 -3.46 -0.86 -47.49
C GLU A 79 -4.40 -0.03 -48.36
N THR A 80 -3.87 0.93 -49.11
CA THR A 80 -4.27 1.25 -50.49
C THR A 80 -3.34 2.35 -51.00
N ALA A 81 -2.28 1.92 -51.68
CA ALA A 81 -1.70 2.62 -52.83
C ALA A 81 -2.65 2.39 -54.05
N PRO A 82 -2.53 3.07 -55.20
CA PRO A 82 -1.33 3.64 -55.83
C PRO A 82 -1.30 5.16 -56.01
#